data_AF-A0A4Y2DXT2-F1
#
_entry.id   AF-A0A4Y2DXT2-F1
#
_cell.length_a   1.000
_cell.length_b   1.000
_cell.length_c   1.000
_cell.angle_alpha   90.00
_cell.angle_beta   90.00
_cell.angle_gamma   90.00
#
_symmetry.space_group_name_H-M   'P 1'
#
loop_
_entity.id
_entity.type
_entity.pdbx_description
1 polymer ?
#
loop_
_entity_poly.entity_id
_entity_poly.type
_entity_poly.pdbx_seq_one_letter_code
_entity_poly.pdbx_strand_id
1 'polypeptide(L)'
;MAQRGQDRRAEETEEQRNSRSSDMAQRRQERRAEETEEQRNRRLAVMGQRSQQRRAEETEEQRNIRLAVMAQRGQRRRAEETDEQRNSRLEVMGQRSQQTRAEETEEQRNSRLAKMAQRVQERRAEETDEQRNSRLSAMLQHARERRLNVIEGQNHHQIQTFYASRTVLYPIVEEHNCGEMDNLCLKCGGLYFRDDQRNLHSLLS
;
A
#
# COMPACT_ATOMS: atom_id res chain seq x y z
N MET A 1 41.82 -47.68 15.91
CA MET A 1 40.41 -47.57 16.35
C MET A 1 39.56 -46.68 15.42
N ALA A 2 40.13 -45.62 14.83
CA ALA A 2 39.40 -44.75 13.90
C ALA A 2 38.92 -45.46 12.62
N GLN A 3 39.75 -46.31 11.99
CA GLN A 3 39.38 -47.10 10.80
C GLN A 3 38.15 -48.01 11.05
N ARG A 4 38.16 -48.83 12.11
CA ARG A 4 37.03 -49.73 12.46
C ARG A 4 35.69 -49.01 12.65
N GLY A 5 35.72 -47.74 13.06
CA GLY A 5 34.52 -46.92 13.24
C GLY A 5 34.08 -46.17 11.96
N GLN A 6 34.93 -46.12 10.93
CA GLN A 6 34.58 -45.68 9.57
C GLN A 6 34.04 -46.87 8.76
N ASP A 7 34.65 -48.05 8.89
CA ASP A 7 34.22 -49.28 8.21
C ASP A 7 32.80 -49.69 8.63
N ARG A 8 32.51 -49.71 9.95
CA ARG A 8 31.12 -49.91 10.43
C ARG A 8 30.14 -48.85 9.94
N ARG A 9 30.60 -47.63 9.66
CA ARG A 9 29.77 -46.52 9.17
C ARG A 9 29.42 -46.67 7.69
N ALA A 10 30.30 -47.30 6.91
CA ALA A 10 30.06 -47.63 5.51
C ALA A 10 28.97 -48.71 5.38
N GLU A 11 28.91 -49.63 6.35
CA GLU A 11 27.95 -50.73 6.41
C GLU A 11 26.61 -50.35 7.08
N GLU A 12 26.48 -49.16 7.65
CA GLU A 12 25.21 -48.71 8.28
C GLU A 12 24.08 -48.70 7.25
N THR A 13 22.91 -49.21 7.63
CA THR A 13 21.67 -49.02 6.88
C THR A 13 21.21 -47.56 6.92
N GLU A 14 20.37 -47.14 5.98
CA GLU A 14 19.85 -45.77 5.94
C GLU A 14 19.09 -45.40 7.24
N GLU A 15 18.34 -46.34 7.80
CA GLU A 15 17.62 -46.15 9.06
C GLU A 15 18.57 -45.97 10.26
N GLN A 16 19.63 -46.77 10.33
CA GLN A 16 20.68 -46.60 11.35
C GLN A 16 21.43 -45.28 11.20
N ARG A 17 21.73 -44.85 9.96
CA ARG A 17 22.34 -43.53 9.69
C ARG A 17 21.42 -42.40 10.11
N ASN A 18 20.14 -42.47 9.79
CA ASN A 18 19.14 -41.45 10.12
C ASN A 18 18.92 -41.35 11.63
N SER A 19 18.85 -42.48 12.33
CA SER A 19 18.76 -42.54 13.80
C SER A 19 19.98 -41.90 14.45
N ARG A 20 21.20 -42.30 14.02
CA ARG A 20 22.45 -41.71 14.53
C ARG A 20 22.56 -40.21 14.23
N SER A 21 22.13 -39.77 13.04
CA SER A 21 22.12 -38.35 12.68
C SER A 21 21.17 -37.55 13.57
N SER A 22 19.99 -38.11 13.85
CA SER A 22 18.97 -37.52 14.73
C SER A 22 19.48 -37.40 16.17
N ASP A 23 20.06 -38.46 16.73
CA ASP A 23 20.66 -38.45 18.07
C ASP A 23 21.75 -37.38 18.19
N MET A 24 22.60 -37.26 17.18
CA MET A 24 23.67 -36.25 17.15
C MET A 24 23.13 -34.83 17.03
N ALA A 25 22.04 -34.64 16.26
CA ALA A 25 21.35 -33.37 16.15
C ALA A 25 20.69 -32.97 17.47
N GLN A 26 20.03 -33.90 18.15
CA GLN A 26 19.40 -33.70 19.46
C GLN A 26 20.42 -33.31 20.51
N ARG A 27 21.50 -34.09 20.68
CA ARG A 27 22.59 -33.76 21.62
C ARG A 27 23.22 -32.40 21.31
N ARG A 28 23.24 -31.98 20.04
CA ARG A 28 23.74 -30.65 19.66
C ARG A 28 22.75 -29.54 20.03
N GLN A 29 21.45 -29.80 19.98
CA GLN A 29 20.42 -28.86 20.42
C GLN A 29 20.45 -28.71 21.95
N GLU A 30 20.53 -29.81 22.69
CA GLU A 30 20.67 -29.81 24.16
C GLU A 30 21.87 -28.99 24.61
N ARG A 31 23.06 -29.27 24.05
CA ARG A 31 24.27 -28.47 24.32
C ARG A 31 24.10 -26.98 24.00
N ARG A 32 23.33 -26.62 22.97
CA ARG A 32 23.07 -25.22 22.60
C ARG A 32 22.04 -24.56 23.51
N ALA A 33 21.11 -25.31 24.08
CA ALA A 33 20.12 -24.81 25.03
C ALA A 33 20.77 -24.49 26.38
N GLU A 34 21.83 -25.23 26.74
CA GLU A 34 22.63 -25.03 27.95
C GLU A 34 23.75 -24.00 27.80
N GLU A 35 23.96 -23.44 26.60
CA GLU A 35 24.98 -22.42 26.37
C GLU A 35 24.66 -21.13 27.16
N THR A 36 25.66 -20.62 27.89
CA THR A 36 25.62 -19.25 28.39
C THR A 36 25.66 -18.25 27.23
N GLU A 37 25.17 -17.02 27.45
CA GLU A 37 25.18 -15.98 26.42
C GLU A 37 26.60 -15.66 25.93
N GLU A 38 27.61 -15.70 26.80
CA GLU A 38 29.01 -15.56 26.39
C GLU A 38 29.49 -16.71 25.50
N GLN A 39 29.19 -17.95 25.85
CA GLN A 39 29.57 -19.11 25.03
C GLN A 39 28.86 -19.07 23.67
N ARG A 40 27.58 -18.71 23.65
CA ARG A 40 26.80 -18.50 22.43
C ARG A 40 27.42 -17.41 21.56
N ASN A 41 27.78 -16.26 22.14
CA ASN A 41 28.41 -15.16 21.42
C ASN A 41 29.80 -15.51 20.89
N ARG A 42 30.65 -16.18 21.67
CA ARG A 42 31.94 -16.71 21.19
C ARG A 42 31.74 -17.67 20.01
N ARG A 43 30.79 -18.60 20.10
CA ARG A 43 30.48 -19.54 19.01
C ARG A 43 29.98 -18.83 17.75
N LEU A 44 29.07 -17.87 17.88
CA LEU A 44 28.57 -17.07 16.76
C LEU A 44 29.68 -16.24 16.11
N ALA A 45 30.57 -15.64 16.92
CA ALA A 45 31.71 -14.88 16.44
C ALA A 45 32.67 -15.75 15.62
N VAL A 46 33.05 -16.92 16.12
CA VAL A 46 33.92 -17.87 15.39
C VAL A 46 33.27 -18.34 14.07
N MET A 47 31.96 -18.62 14.08
CA MET A 47 31.25 -18.97 12.83
C MET A 47 31.19 -17.81 11.84
N GLY A 48 30.99 -16.59 12.34
CA GLY A 48 31.00 -15.37 11.54
C GLY A 48 32.36 -15.14 10.87
N GLN A 49 33.44 -15.21 11.65
CA GLN A 49 34.82 -15.09 11.15
C GLN A 49 35.14 -16.13 10.08
N ARG A 50 34.85 -17.42 10.34
CA ARG A 50 35.05 -18.47 9.33
C ARG A 50 34.24 -18.24 8.06
N SER A 51 33.02 -17.71 8.18
CA SER A 51 32.23 -17.37 7.00
C SER A 51 32.79 -16.17 6.23
N GLN A 52 33.36 -15.18 6.91
CA GLN A 52 34.00 -14.04 6.25
C GLN A 52 35.27 -14.48 5.53
N GLN A 53 36.10 -15.31 6.17
CA GLN A 53 37.30 -15.86 5.56
C GLN A 53 36.97 -16.65 4.29
N ARG A 54 36.00 -17.56 4.34
CA ARG A 54 35.54 -18.28 3.13
C ARG A 54 35.08 -17.35 2.02
N ARG A 55 34.37 -16.26 2.36
CA ARG A 55 33.92 -15.27 1.36
C ARG A 55 35.06 -14.44 0.77
N ALA A 56 36.13 -14.22 1.53
CA ALA A 56 37.31 -13.50 1.05
C ALA A 56 38.16 -14.35 0.09
N GLU A 57 38.13 -15.67 0.29
CA GLU A 57 38.83 -16.66 -0.54
C GLU A 57 37.98 -17.20 -1.72
N GLU A 58 36.72 -16.75 -1.86
CA GLU A 58 35.83 -17.16 -2.96
C GLU A 58 36.36 -16.69 -4.31
N THR A 59 36.34 -17.58 -5.31
CA THR A 59 36.53 -17.18 -6.71
C THR A 59 35.31 -16.42 -7.21
N GLU A 60 35.46 -15.66 -8.29
CA GLU A 60 34.34 -14.90 -8.88
C GLU A 60 33.19 -15.82 -9.34
N GLU A 61 33.52 -17.01 -9.86
CA GLU A 61 32.52 -18.03 -10.22
C GLU A 61 31.75 -18.53 -8.99
N GLN A 62 32.47 -18.89 -7.91
CA GLN A 62 31.84 -19.34 -6.66
C GLN A 62 30.96 -18.24 -6.05
N ARG A 63 31.43 -17.00 -6.08
CA ARG A 63 30.68 -15.82 -5.63
C ARG A 63 29.40 -15.64 -6.46
N ASN A 64 29.49 -15.74 -7.79
CA ASN A 64 28.35 -15.61 -8.69
C ASN A 64 27.32 -16.72 -8.46
N ILE A 65 27.75 -17.98 -8.31
CA ILE A 65 26.87 -19.10 -7.97
C ILE A 65 26.17 -18.85 -6.63
N ARG A 66 26.92 -18.44 -5.59
CA ARG A 66 26.35 -18.15 -4.27
C ARG A 66 25.32 -17.01 -4.34
N LEU A 67 25.62 -15.93 -5.05
CA LEU A 67 24.69 -14.80 -5.23
C LEU A 67 23.43 -15.23 -6.00
N ALA A 68 23.58 -16.04 -7.05
CA ALA A 68 22.45 -16.56 -7.82
C ALA A 68 21.52 -17.44 -6.97
N VAL A 69 22.09 -18.36 -6.18
CA VAL A 69 21.31 -19.21 -5.25
C VAL A 69 20.58 -18.36 -4.20
N MET A 70 21.24 -17.33 -3.65
CA MET A 70 20.59 -16.40 -2.70
C MET A 70 19.48 -15.57 -3.35
N ALA A 71 19.66 -15.13 -4.60
CA ALA A 71 18.65 -14.39 -5.35
C ALA A 71 17.43 -15.28 -5.64
N GLN A 72 17.64 -16.52 -6.09
CA GLN A 72 16.58 -17.49 -6.34
C GLN A 72 15.80 -17.80 -5.06
N ARG A 73 16.49 -18.05 -3.94
CA ARG A 73 15.85 -18.25 -2.63
C ARG A 73 15.08 -17.00 -2.18
N GLY A 74 15.59 -15.81 -2.49
CA GLY A 74 14.90 -14.55 -2.25
C GLY A 74 13.60 -14.42 -3.05
N GLN A 75 13.63 -14.77 -4.33
CA GLN A 75 12.46 -14.78 -5.20
C GLN A 75 11.41 -15.78 -4.72
N ARG A 76 11.83 -17.01 -4.40
CA ARG A 76 10.94 -18.04 -3.85
C ARG A 76 10.23 -17.57 -2.58
N ARG A 77 10.97 -16.99 -1.63
CA ARG A 77 10.37 -16.42 -0.40
C ARG A 77 9.34 -15.33 -0.71
N ARG A 78 9.62 -14.44 -1.67
CA ARG A 78 8.66 -13.39 -2.08
C ARG A 78 7.43 -13.95 -2.78
N ALA A 79 7.56 -15.07 -3.50
CA ALA A 79 6.44 -15.73 -4.16
C ALA A 79 5.53 -16.48 -3.16
N GLU A 80 6.12 -16.94 -2.04
CA GLU A 80 5.44 -17.62 -0.94
C GLU A 80 4.95 -16.65 0.16
N GLU A 81 5.16 -15.33 0.03
CA GLU A 81 4.71 -14.33 1.00
C GLU A 81 3.17 -14.25 1.03
N THR A 82 2.60 -14.16 2.24
CA THR A 82 1.19 -13.76 2.41
C THR A 82 1.03 -12.26 2.14
N ASP A 83 -0.20 -11.79 1.87
CA ASP A 83 -0.47 -10.37 1.65
C ASP A 83 -0.07 -9.50 2.85
N GLU A 84 -0.27 -9.99 4.08
CA GLU A 84 0.15 -9.32 5.31
C GLU A 84 1.68 -9.18 5.38
N GLN A 85 2.41 -10.27 5.11
CA GLN A 85 3.88 -10.26 5.09
C GLN A 85 4.41 -9.32 4.00
N ARG A 86 3.78 -9.34 2.81
CA ARG A 86 4.13 -8.47 1.70
C ARG A 86 3.90 -7.00 2.06
N ASN A 87 2.75 -6.67 2.64
CA ASN A 87 2.40 -5.31 3.05
C ASN A 87 3.34 -4.81 4.15
N SER A 88 3.61 -5.61 5.19
CA SER A 88 4.58 -5.26 6.23
C SER A 88 5.98 -5.02 5.65
N ARG A 89 6.45 -5.87 4.73
CA ARG A 89 7.73 -5.66 4.04
C ARG A 89 7.75 -4.37 3.21
N LEU A 90 6.68 -4.08 2.47
CA LEU A 90 6.57 -2.86 1.66
C LEU A 90 6.54 -1.61 2.55
N GLU A 91 5.85 -1.67 3.68
CA GLU A 91 5.79 -0.60 4.66
C GLU A 91 7.17 -0.29 5.25
N VAL A 92 7.90 -1.30 5.72
CA VAL A 92 9.27 -1.12 6.25
C VAL A 92 10.20 -0.53 5.19
N MET A 93 10.10 -0.97 3.92
CA MET A 93 10.89 -0.38 2.84
C MET A 93 10.48 1.08 2.54
N GLY A 94 9.19 1.39 2.61
CA GLY A 94 8.64 2.74 2.45
C GLY A 94 9.16 3.69 3.54
N GLN A 95 9.05 3.29 4.81
CA GLN A 95 9.54 4.03 5.97
C GLN A 95 11.04 4.29 5.87
N ARG A 96 11.85 3.25 5.61
CA ARG A 96 13.29 3.41 5.43
C ARG A 96 13.63 4.38 4.30
N SER A 97 12.90 4.30 3.18
CA SER A 97 13.11 5.19 2.04
C SER A 97 12.71 6.63 2.35
N GLN A 98 11.67 6.86 3.14
CA GLN A 98 11.30 8.19 3.63
C GLN A 98 12.35 8.76 4.57
N GLN A 99 12.85 7.95 5.51
CA GLN A 99 13.93 8.35 6.41
C GLN A 99 15.19 8.76 5.64
N THR A 100 15.64 7.93 4.68
CA THR A 100 16.78 8.29 3.82
C THR A 100 16.55 9.60 3.07
N ARG A 101 15.33 9.86 2.56
CA ARG A 101 15.01 11.12 1.88
C ARG A 101 14.97 12.33 2.82
N ALA A 102 14.60 12.14 4.08
CA ALA A 102 14.59 13.20 5.08
C ALA A 102 16.01 13.60 5.50
N GLU A 103 16.94 12.64 5.47
CA GLU A 103 18.36 12.82 5.79
C GLU A 103 19.22 13.23 4.58
N GLU A 104 18.65 13.34 3.38
CA GLU A 104 19.38 13.72 2.16
C GLU A 104 19.91 15.16 2.23
N THR A 105 21.17 15.35 1.85
CA THR A 105 21.70 16.70 1.60
C THR A 105 21.14 17.27 0.29
N GLU A 106 21.21 18.60 0.11
CA GLU A 106 20.75 19.23 -1.14
C GLU A 106 21.48 18.68 -2.38
N GLU A 107 22.79 18.43 -2.28
CA GLU A 107 23.57 17.84 -3.37
C GLU A 107 23.09 16.43 -3.71
N GLN A 108 22.85 15.59 -2.70
CA GLN A 108 22.33 14.23 -2.89
C GLN A 108 20.94 14.25 -3.53
N ARG A 109 20.07 15.15 -3.05
CA ARG A 109 18.72 15.36 -3.59
C ARG A 109 18.78 15.79 -5.06
N ASN A 110 19.62 16.78 -5.39
CA ASN A 110 19.79 17.28 -6.75
C ASN A 110 20.35 16.19 -7.69
N SER A 111 21.37 15.44 -7.23
CA SER A 111 21.93 14.31 -7.98
C SER A 111 20.87 13.23 -8.25
N ARG A 112 20.04 12.90 -7.25
CA ARG A 112 18.95 11.93 -7.39
C ARG A 112 17.89 12.40 -8.38
N LEU A 113 17.47 13.67 -8.31
CA LEU A 113 16.49 14.26 -9.23
C LEU A 113 17.03 14.32 -10.67
N ALA A 114 18.29 14.69 -10.85
CA ALA A 114 18.94 14.69 -12.17
C ALA A 114 18.96 13.28 -12.79
N LYS A 115 19.36 12.26 -12.02
CA LYS A 115 19.32 10.86 -12.48
C LYS A 115 17.90 10.38 -12.81
N MET A 116 16.90 10.80 -12.03
CA MET A 116 15.50 10.46 -12.28
C MET A 116 14.99 11.12 -13.58
N ALA A 117 15.30 12.40 -13.79
CA ALA A 117 14.95 13.13 -15.00
C ALA A 117 15.61 12.49 -16.23
N GLN A 118 16.90 12.16 -16.17
CA GLN A 118 17.61 11.47 -17.24
C GLN A 118 16.92 10.14 -17.61
N ARG A 119 16.64 9.28 -16.63
CA ARG A 119 15.94 8.01 -16.89
C ARG A 119 14.55 8.20 -17.49
N VAL A 120 13.84 9.27 -17.15
CA VAL A 120 12.54 9.58 -17.76
C VAL A 120 12.74 9.97 -19.23
N GLN A 121 13.77 10.75 -19.56
CA GLN A 121 14.06 11.12 -20.94
C GLN A 121 14.48 9.91 -21.78
N GLU A 122 15.35 9.04 -21.24
CA GLU A 122 15.75 7.79 -21.90
C GLU A 122 14.52 6.91 -22.21
N ARG A 123 13.65 6.67 -21.20
CA ARG A 123 12.41 5.91 -21.43
C ARG A 123 11.49 6.55 -22.48
N ARG A 124 11.41 7.89 -22.51
CA ARG A 124 10.58 8.61 -23.51
C ARG A 124 11.18 8.55 -24.90
N ALA A 125 12.50 8.51 -25.04
CA ALA A 125 13.17 8.34 -26.32
C ALA A 125 12.95 6.93 -26.90
N GLU A 126 12.77 5.94 -26.02
CA GLU A 126 12.49 4.54 -26.37
C GLU A 126 10.97 4.21 -26.42
N GLU A 127 10.08 5.19 -26.20
CA GLU A 127 8.63 4.99 -26.25
C GLU A 127 8.16 4.64 -27.67
N THR A 128 7.30 3.62 -27.77
CA THR A 128 6.50 3.36 -28.98
C THR A 128 5.41 4.42 -29.16
N ASP A 129 4.89 4.59 -30.38
CA ASP A 129 3.82 5.56 -30.65
C ASP A 129 2.55 5.26 -29.85
N GLU A 130 2.21 3.99 -29.64
CA GLU A 130 1.07 3.59 -28.81
C GLU A 130 1.26 3.98 -27.33
N GLN A 131 2.46 3.76 -26.79
CA GLN A 131 2.80 4.17 -25.42
C GLN A 131 2.77 5.68 -25.26
N ARG A 132 3.33 6.41 -26.24
CA ARG A 132 3.31 7.88 -26.29
C ARG A 132 1.88 8.42 -26.33
N ASN A 133 1.03 7.86 -27.20
CA ASN A 133 -0.37 8.27 -27.32
C ASN A 133 -1.17 7.95 -26.06
N SER A 134 -0.96 6.78 -25.45
CA SER A 134 -1.59 6.40 -24.18
C SER A 134 -1.20 7.37 -23.05
N ARG A 135 0.08 7.71 -22.94
CA ARG A 135 0.58 8.68 -21.94
C ARG A 135 0.00 10.07 -22.15
N LEU A 136 -0.04 10.56 -23.39
CA LEU A 136 -0.61 11.87 -23.71
C LEU A 136 -2.13 11.92 -23.44
N SER A 137 -2.85 10.85 -23.78
CA SER A 137 -4.27 10.72 -23.47
C SER A 137 -4.53 10.76 -21.97
N ALA A 138 -3.78 10.00 -21.17
CA ALA A 138 -3.89 10.01 -19.71
C ALA A 138 -3.61 11.40 -19.12
N MET A 139 -2.62 12.12 -19.64
CA MET A 139 -2.31 13.49 -19.22
C MET A 139 -3.46 14.46 -19.52
N LEU A 140 -4.08 14.34 -20.70
CA LEU A 140 -5.24 15.15 -21.08
C LEU A 140 -6.46 14.84 -20.22
N GLN A 141 -6.72 13.57 -19.90
CA GLN A 141 -7.81 13.20 -18.99
C GLN A 141 -7.60 13.78 -17.60
N HIS A 142 -6.39 13.59 -17.03
CA HIS A 142 -6.06 14.18 -15.73
C HIS A 142 -6.19 15.71 -15.74
N ALA A 143 -5.82 16.39 -16.85
CA ALA A 143 -6.01 17.83 -16.98
C ALA A 143 -7.50 18.22 -17.04
N ARG A 144 -8.35 17.43 -17.71
CA ARG A 144 -9.81 17.62 -17.75
C ARG A 144 -10.45 17.41 -16.37
N GLU A 145 -10.12 16.31 -15.69
CA GLU A 145 -10.59 16.00 -14.34
C GLU A 145 -10.24 17.12 -13.34
N ARG A 146 -9.01 17.63 -13.38
CA ARG A 146 -8.66 18.78 -12.52
C ARG A 146 -9.50 20.02 -12.79
N ARG A 147 -9.83 20.30 -14.06
CA ARG A 147 -10.70 21.44 -14.40
C ARG A 147 -12.12 21.22 -13.88
N LEU A 148 -12.64 20.00 -14.01
CA LEU A 148 -13.97 19.64 -13.50
C LEU A 148 -14.01 19.76 -11.97
N ASN A 149 -13.03 19.23 -11.24
CA ASN A 149 -12.98 19.32 -9.78
C ASN A 149 -12.94 20.78 -9.27
N VAL A 150 -12.27 21.68 -10.00
CA VAL A 150 -12.27 23.12 -9.67
C VAL A 150 -13.66 23.73 -9.86
N ILE A 151 -14.33 23.41 -10.98
CA ILE A 151 -15.69 23.90 -11.27
C ILE A 151 -16.69 23.33 -10.26
N GLU A 152 -16.62 22.05 -9.94
CA GLU A 152 -17.47 21.40 -8.94
C GLU A 152 -17.25 22.00 -7.55
N GLY A 153 -16.01 22.26 -7.14
CA GLY A 153 -15.71 22.95 -5.90
C GLY A 153 -16.28 24.38 -5.86
N GLN A 154 -16.18 25.12 -6.97
CA GLN A 154 -16.78 26.45 -7.09
C GLN A 154 -18.31 26.39 -7.00
N ASN A 155 -18.95 25.46 -7.70
CA ASN A 155 -20.39 25.26 -7.64
C ASN A 155 -20.85 24.87 -6.22
N HIS A 156 -20.12 23.98 -5.55
CA HIS A 156 -20.42 23.58 -4.18
C HIS A 156 -20.37 24.78 -3.23
N HIS A 157 -19.34 25.62 -3.33
CA HIS A 157 -19.23 26.85 -2.54
C HIS A 157 -20.35 27.85 -2.85
N GLN A 158 -20.70 28.05 -4.13
CA GLN A 158 -21.81 28.95 -4.51
C GLN A 158 -23.15 28.47 -3.96
N ILE A 159 -23.44 27.17 -4.05
CA ILE A 159 -24.65 26.57 -3.49
C ILE A 159 -24.68 26.72 -1.97
N GLN A 160 -23.57 26.42 -1.27
CA GLN A 160 -23.47 26.63 0.17
C GLN A 160 -23.74 28.09 0.56
N THR A 161 -23.12 29.04 -0.15
CA THR A 161 -23.33 30.48 0.09
C THR A 161 -24.77 30.89 -0.16
N PHE A 162 -25.43 30.35 -1.18
CA PHE A 162 -26.84 30.60 -1.45
C PHE A 162 -27.73 30.10 -0.30
N TYR A 163 -27.55 28.86 0.16
CA TYR A 163 -28.35 28.32 1.26
C TYR A 163 -28.07 29.00 2.60
N ALA A 164 -26.82 29.39 2.87
CA ALA A 164 -26.45 30.18 4.04
C ALA A 164 -27.02 31.60 3.99
N SER A 165 -27.09 32.20 2.81
CA SER A 165 -27.70 33.52 2.61
C SER A 165 -29.23 33.44 2.75
N ARG A 166 -29.85 32.37 2.25
CA ARG A 166 -31.31 32.13 2.38
C ARG A 166 -31.73 32.00 3.84
N THR A 167 -30.97 31.30 4.68
CA THR A 167 -31.28 31.18 6.12
C THR A 167 -31.15 32.51 6.87
N VAL A 168 -30.29 33.41 6.41
CA VAL A 168 -30.14 34.76 6.98
C VAL A 168 -31.21 35.73 6.46
N LEU A 169 -31.58 35.65 5.18
CA LEU A 169 -32.53 36.58 4.54
C LEU A 169 -34.00 36.23 4.82
N TYR A 170 -34.30 34.95 5.03
CA TYR A 170 -35.60 34.44 5.46
C TYR A 170 -35.37 33.46 6.62
N PRO A 171 -35.18 33.96 7.86
CA PRO A 171 -35.24 33.08 9.02
C PRO A 171 -36.64 32.46 9.01
N ILE A 172 -36.69 31.13 8.88
CA ILE A 172 -37.88 30.26 8.88
C ILE A 172 -39.16 31.08 9.04
N VAL A 173 -39.78 31.45 7.91
CA VAL A 173 -41.13 32.00 7.94
C VAL A 173 -41.94 30.96 8.69
N GLU A 174 -42.54 31.35 9.83
CA GLU A 174 -43.50 30.49 10.53
C GLU A 174 -44.41 29.90 9.46
N GLU A 175 -44.48 28.57 9.39
CA GLU A 175 -45.39 27.86 8.50
C GLU A 175 -46.77 28.47 8.71
N HIS A 176 -47.22 29.32 7.78
CA HIS A 176 -48.58 29.80 7.78
C HIS A 176 -49.41 28.59 7.37
N ASN A 177 -49.83 27.80 8.37
CA ASN A 177 -50.73 26.68 8.21
C ASN A 177 -52.06 27.25 7.72
N CYS A 178 -52.25 27.33 6.40
CA CYS A 178 -53.52 27.69 5.75
C CYS A 178 -54.61 26.61 5.93
N GLY A 179 -54.38 25.62 6.80
CA GLY A 179 -55.28 24.49 7.04
C GLY A 179 -55.32 23.52 5.86
N GLU A 180 -55.97 22.37 6.04
CA GLU A 180 -56.17 21.39 4.97
C GLU A 180 -57.18 21.92 3.92
N MET A 181 -56.93 21.63 2.64
CA MET A 181 -57.70 22.12 1.49
C MET A 181 -58.94 21.26 1.24
N ASP A 182 -59.85 21.20 2.22
CA ASP A 182 -60.88 20.16 2.27
C ASP A 182 -62.31 20.68 2.00
N ASN A 183 -62.47 21.98 1.75
CA ASN A 183 -63.79 22.56 1.53
C ASN A 183 -64.19 22.42 0.07
N LEU A 184 -65.31 21.74 -0.21
CA LEU A 184 -65.80 21.53 -1.57
C LEU A 184 -66.72 22.67 -2.02
N CYS A 185 -66.44 23.27 -3.16
CA CYS A 185 -67.32 24.24 -3.81
C CYS A 185 -68.51 23.53 -4.46
N LEU A 186 -69.72 23.75 -3.94
CA LEU A 186 -70.94 23.11 -4.45
C LEU A 186 -71.34 23.53 -5.88
N LYS A 187 -70.74 24.59 -6.44
CA LYS A 187 -70.99 25.03 -7.82
C LYS A 187 -70.10 24.36 -8.87
N CYS A 188 -68.84 24.07 -8.55
CA CYS A 188 -67.87 23.55 -9.53
C CYS A 188 -67.15 22.28 -9.09
N GLY A 189 -67.38 21.79 -7.86
CA GLY A 189 -66.73 20.60 -7.32
C GLY A 189 -65.25 20.77 -6.96
N GLY A 190 -64.70 21.99 -7.04
CA GLY A 190 -63.32 22.28 -6.66
C GLY A 190 -63.12 22.41 -5.15
N LEU A 191 -61.95 21.97 -4.66
CA LEU A 191 -61.55 22.10 -3.25
C LEU A 191 -60.89 23.46 -2.98
N TYR A 192 -61.16 24.09 -1.83
CA TYR A 192 -60.62 25.40 -1.44
C TYR A 192 -60.29 25.51 0.05
N PHE A 193 -59.43 26.47 0.41
CA PHE A 193 -59.02 26.73 1.79
C PHE A 193 -60.08 27.54 2.55
N ARG A 194 -60.14 27.35 3.87
CA ARG A 194 -61.25 27.87 4.70
C ARG A 194 -61.36 29.41 4.69
N ASP A 195 -60.25 30.11 4.46
CA ASP A 195 -60.15 31.57 4.51
C ASP A 195 -60.55 32.29 3.20
N ASP A 196 -60.85 31.56 2.12
CA ASP A 196 -61.18 32.14 0.80
C ASP A 196 -62.64 32.65 0.68
N GLN A 197 -63.47 32.58 1.73
CA GLN A 197 -64.90 32.88 1.64
C GLN A 197 -65.27 34.36 1.40
N ARG A 198 -64.33 35.31 1.45
CA ARG A 198 -64.62 36.72 1.15
C ARG A 198 -64.08 37.08 -0.23
N ASN A 199 -64.74 36.64 -1.30
CA ASN A 199 -64.77 37.33 -2.62
C ASN A 199 -65.52 36.58 -3.74
N LEU A 200 -66.16 35.44 -3.50
CA LEU A 200 -66.88 34.73 -4.58
C LEU A 200 -68.26 35.30 -4.95
N HIS A 201 -68.77 36.34 -4.27
CA HIS A 201 -70.13 36.86 -4.50
C HIS A 201 -70.23 38.15 -5.34
N SER A 202 -69.13 38.73 -5.84
CA SER A 202 -69.17 40.03 -6.54
C SER A 202 -68.93 39.99 -8.06
N LEU A 203 -68.95 38.81 -8.71
CA LEU A 203 -68.61 38.72 -10.14
C LEU A 203 -69.70 38.17 -11.07
N LEU A 204 -70.96 38.09 -10.62
CA LEU A 204 -72.09 37.85 -11.53
C LEU A 204 -73.37 38.55 -11.02
N SER A 205 -73.50 39.84 -11.31
CA SER A 205 -74.77 40.54 -11.58
C SER A 205 -74.48 41.79 -12.39
#